data_AF-A0A7Y7BGS5-F1
#
_entry.id   AF-A0A7Y7BGS5-F1
#
_cell.length_a   1.000
_cell.length_b   1.000
_cell.length_c   1.000
_cell.angle_alpha   90.00
_cell.angle_beta   90.00
_cell.angle_gamma   90.00
#
_symmetry.space_group_name_H-M   'P 1'
#
loop_
_entity.id
_entity.type
_entity.pdbx_description
1 polymer ?
#
loop_
_entity_poly.entity_id
_entity_poly.type
_entity_poly.pdbx_seq_one_letter_code
_entity_poly.pdbx_strand_id
1 'polypeptide(L)'
;MQNLNIIYKAVLYSAILSIISCDNLEESSSFTSSDIEQIDVAKALESSKPINASILGIESFEYIPLETNENTLMLANPYLVSTIDDLLVVKNYKKLALFNKNGEYISDIGKYGEDPGAYRVVITSVNDRLDQRLVSAYSKFSKEILEFSVDTKQLVNTINIQNVLLNNDSTLHPSNSRFFDVFFEDKDNIWGFLPNLFGDTPYRLIKFNEDGVIKKAYPQGQTIKERPDSERLYFAEAIFYKIRETLMFKERYSDTLFIVNDEHLNPKYVFNLAEKSPPYEEKNYHRFTSKEDYDWGNFPYPYIDRNEYIFIESLIECDDFLIFSIMYHKELSYGLYDKKNETTQISKIPDDNSNGFYNDIDDFLPFRPTFIDRESNKLVGFVTAEEVLNWFEKNPELASKLPEELADLSQIQPEDNPVVMIGKFKNN
;
A
#
# COMPACT_ATOMS: atom_id res chain seq x y z
N MET A 1 -18.93 -4.54 -65.99
CA MET A 1 -18.07 -5.59 -66.59
C MET A 1 -16.65 -5.06 -66.61
N GLN A 2 -15.73 -5.81 -65.99
CA GLN A 2 -14.25 -5.73 -66.06
C GLN A 2 -13.58 -4.44 -65.58
N ASN A 3 -13.03 -4.44 -64.37
CA ASN A 3 -11.66 -4.92 -64.15
C ASN A 3 -11.35 -5.17 -62.67
N LEU A 4 -10.56 -6.21 -62.45
CA LEU A 4 -10.42 -7.00 -61.23
C LEU A 4 -9.12 -6.65 -60.49
N ASN A 5 -9.25 -6.48 -59.16
CA ASN A 5 -8.32 -6.79 -58.07
C ASN A 5 -6.83 -7.07 -58.37
N ILE A 6 -5.99 -6.19 -57.83
CA ILE A 6 -4.63 -6.42 -57.33
C ILE A 6 -4.73 -5.95 -55.86
N ILE A 7 -4.46 -6.67 -54.78
CA ILE A 7 -3.25 -7.36 -54.33
C ILE A 7 -3.68 -8.21 -53.11
N TYR A 8 -3.40 -9.53 -53.09
CA TYR A 8 -3.31 -10.32 -51.86
C TYR A 8 -2.41 -11.56 -52.08
N LYS A 9 -1.50 -11.78 -51.11
CA LYS A 9 -0.75 -13.01 -50.77
C LYS A 9 0.25 -13.54 -51.81
N ALA A 10 1.58 -13.48 -51.59
CA ALA A 10 2.41 -14.11 -50.56
C ALA A 10 2.98 -15.48 -50.98
N VAL A 11 4.24 -15.71 -50.56
CA VAL A 11 4.85 -16.98 -50.15
C VAL A 11 5.79 -17.72 -51.14
N LEU A 12 7.01 -17.95 -50.62
CA LEU A 12 8.02 -18.98 -50.90
C LEU A 12 8.90 -18.89 -52.16
N TYR A 13 10.20 -18.59 -51.97
CA TYR A 13 11.30 -19.58 -51.92
C TYR A 13 12.65 -18.87 -52.08
N SER A 14 13.54 -19.01 -51.10
CA SER A 14 14.96 -19.32 -51.33
C SER A 14 15.68 -19.38 -49.99
N ALA A 15 15.92 -20.61 -49.54
CA ALA A 15 16.86 -20.91 -48.49
C ALA A 15 18.26 -21.14 -49.09
N ILE A 16 19.26 -20.83 -48.26
CA ILE A 16 20.62 -21.39 -48.19
C ILE A 16 21.78 -20.50 -48.70
N LEU A 17 22.71 -20.31 -47.74
CA LEU A 17 24.14 -19.96 -47.77
C LEU A 17 24.54 -18.48 -47.73
N SER A 18 24.89 -18.03 -46.52
CA SER A 18 26.21 -17.42 -46.23
C SER A 18 26.46 -17.48 -44.71
N ILE A 19 27.51 -18.20 -44.32
CA ILE A 19 28.11 -18.18 -42.97
C ILE A 19 29.22 -17.11 -43.00
N ILE A 20 29.46 -16.48 -41.85
CA ILE A 20 30.62 -15.65 -41.43
C ILE A 20 30.51 -14.14 -41.72
N SER A 21 30.25 -13.35 -40.67
CA SER A 21 31.20 -12.37 -40.10
C SER A 21 30.52 -11.51 -39.01
N CYS A 22 31.22 -11.32 -37.88
CA CYS A 22 30.89 -10.47 -36.73
C CYS A 22 30.71 -8.98 -37.15
N ASP A 23 30.10 -8.06 -36.40
CA ASP A 23 30.25 -7.74 -34.96
C ASP A 23 29.05 -6.90 -34.45
N ASN A 24 28.80 -7.00 -33.15
CA ASN A 24 28.07 -6.08 -32.26
C ASN A 24 26.58 -5.84 -32.52
N LEU A 25 25.74 -6.71 -31.96
CA LEU A 25 24.45 -6.31 -31.41
C LEU A 25 24.36 -6.86 -29.99
N GLU A 26 24.22 -5.94 -29.05
CA GLU A 26 24.01 -6.18 -27.63
C GLU A 26 22.92 -7.24 -27.44
N GLU A 27 23.24 -8.25 -26.62
CA GLU A 27 22.28 -9.26 -26.16
C GLU A 27 21.14 -8.55 -25.43
N SER A 28 19.99 -8.42 -26.09
CA SER A 28 18.73 -8.31 -25.37
C SER A 28 18.52 -9.63 -24.64
N SER A 29 18.92 -9.70 -23.38
CA SER A 29 18.64 -10.84 -22.51
C SER A 29 17.14 -11.07 -22.48
N SER A 30 16.69 -12.16 -23.11
CA SER A 30 15.33 -12.64 -22.99
C SER A 30 15.10 -13.05 -21.55
N PHE A 31 14.44 -12.21 -20.75
CA PHE A 31 14.01 -12.56 -19.40
C PHE A 31 13.04 -13.74 -19.47
N THR A 32 13.50 -14.92 -19.05
CA THR A 32 12.61 -16.03 -18.72
C THR A 32 12.05 -15.82 -17.32
N SER A 33 10.79 -16.19 -17.09
CA SER A 33 10.13 -16.07 -15.78
C SER A 33 10.82 -16.82 -14.64
N SER A 34 11.86 -17.63 -14.95
CA SER A 34 12.68 -18.37 -14.00
C SER A 34 13.66 -17.50 -13.20
N ASP A 35 13.94 -16.28 -13.64
CA ASP A 35 15.03 -15.46 -13.10
C ASP A 35 14.54 -14.34 -12.17
N ILE A 36 13.22 -14.24 -11.97
CA ILE A 36 12.61 -13.25 -11.07
C ILE A 36 12.50 -13.86 -9.67
N GLU A 37 13.00 -13.15 -8.69
CA GLU A 37 13.03 -13.54 -7.28
C GLU A 37 11.61 -13.80 -6.74
N GLN A 38 11.43 -14.97 -6.13
CA GLN A 38 10.13 -15.47 -5.66
C GLN A 38 10.01 -15.30 -4.15
N ILE A 39 8.87 -14.76 -3.70
CA ILE A 39 8.51 -14.67 -2.29
C ILE A 39 7.46 -15.75 -2.02
N ASP A 40 7.87 -16.86 -1.39
CA ASP A 40 7.06 -18.06 -1.15
C ASP A 40 6.00 -17.87 -0.04
N VAL A 41 5.00 -17.03 -0.28
CA VAL A 41 3.95 -16.68 0.71
C VAL A 41 3.08 -17.88 1.08
N ALA A 42 2.57 -18.63 0.09
CA ALA A 42 1.64 -19.74 0.38
C ALA A 42 2.29 -20.84 1.22
N LYS A 43 3.55 -21.15 0.95
CA LYS A 43 4.35 -22.12 1.71
C LYS A 43 4.72 -21.59 3.10
N ALA A 44 5.08 -20.32 3.21
CA ALA A 44 5.38 -19.69 4.49
C ALA A 44 4.14 -19.62 5.40
N LEU A 45 2.95 -19.46 4.84
CA LEU A 45 1.68 -19.47 5.57
C LEU A 45 1.39 -20.85 6.21
N GLU A 46 1.65 -21.94 5.49
CA GLU A 46 1.46 -23.32 5.98
C GLU A 46 2.43 -23.69 7.11
N SER A 47 3.57 -23.00 7.18
CA SER A 47 4.60 -23.17 8.21
C SER A 47 4.70 -21.97 9.15
N SER A 48 3.62 -21.20 9.24
CA SER A 48 3.56 -19.99 10.08
C SER A 48 3.79 -20.30 11.56
N LYS A 49 4.44 -19.36 12.22
CA LYS A 49 4.85 -19.44 13.64
C LYS A 49 5.01 -18.02 14.18
N PRO A 50 5.10 -17.81 15.50
CA PRO A 50 5.50 -16.52 16.04
C PRO A 50 6.87 -16.11 15.49
N ILE A 51 6.97 -14.87 15.02
CA ILE A 51 8.24 -14.27 14.59
C ILE A 51 8.55 -13.11 15.53
N ASN A 52 9.74 -13.14 16.12
CA ASN A 52 10.26 -12.10 17.00
C ASN A 52 10.47 -10.78 16.26
N ALA A 53 10.10 -9.65 16.88
CA ALA A 53 10.26 -8.32 16.33
C ALA A 53 11.73 -7.91 16.22
N SER A 54 12.61 -8.48 17.06
CA SER A 54 14.07 -8.29 16.97
C SER A 54 14.66 -8.70 15.61
N ILE A 55 14.01 -9.61 14.87
CA ILE A 55 14.46 -9.99 13.51
C ILE A 55 14.44 -8.80 12.54
N LEU A 56 13.59 -7.80 12.80
CA LEU A 56 13.48 -6.59 12.01
C LEU A 56 14.67 -5.65 12.25
N GLY A 57 15.60 -5.99 13.17
CA GLY A 57 16.72 -5.14 13.55
C GLY A 57 16.35 -4.09 14.60
N ILE A 58 15.19 -4.21 15.24
CA ILE A 58 14.73 -3.32 16.31
C ILE A 58 15.51 -3.63 17.60
N GLU A 59 16.03 -2.59 18.26
CA GLU A 59 16.74 -2.72 19.55
C GLU A 59 15.90 -2.26 20.76
N SER A 60 14.94 -1.37 20.53
CA SER A 60 14.06 -0.83 21.57
C SER A 60 12.73 -0.37 20.99
N PHE A 61 11.71 -0.41 21.83
CA PHE A 61 10.41 0.20 21.57
C PHE A 61 10.21 1.46 22.40
N GLU A 62 9.51 2.42 21.82
CA GLU A 62 8.93 3.57 22.50
C GLU A 62 7.42 3.55 22.30
N TYR A 63 6.68 3.82 23.39
CA TYR A 63 5.23 3.79 23.44
C TYR A 63 4.71 5.19 23.72
N ILE A 64 3.88 5.72 22.82
CA ILE A 64 3.37 7.09 22.90
C ILE A 64 1.84 7.02 22.87
N PRO A 65 1.16 7.08 24.03
CA PRO A 65 -0.29 7.19 24.11
C PRO A 65 -0.72 8.52 23.50
N LEU A 66 -1.60 8.49 22.51
CA LEU A 66 -2.13 9.72 21.92
C LEU A 66 -3.19 10.33 22.82
N GLU A 67 -3.13 11.65 23.02
CA GLU A 67 -4.07 12.39 23.85
C GLU A 67 -5.51 12.21 23.33
N THR A 68 -6.40 11.75 24.22
CA THR A 68 -7.83 11.70 23.99
C THR A 68 -8.50 12.94 24.54
N ASN A 69 -9.14 13.71 23.65
CA ASN A 69 -10.01 14.83 24.01
C ASN A 69 -11.15 14.93 22.97
N GLU A 70 -12.08 15.86 23.18
CA GLU A 70 -13.24 16.06 22.30
C GLU A 70 -12.89 16.25 20.81
N ASN A 71 -11.69 16.78 20.52
CA ASN A 71 -11.25 16.96 19.14
C ASN A 71 -10.70 15.67 18.53
N THR A 72 -10.19 14.72 19.33
CA THR A 72 -9.44 13.56 18.84
C THR A 72 -10.20 12.23 18.91
N LEU A 73 -11.41 12.18 19.50
CA LEU A 73 -12.25 10.96 19.62
C LEU A 73 -12.43 10.12 18.33
N MET A 74 -12.27 10.72 17.15
CA MET A 74 -12.38 10.01 15.86
C MET A 74 -11.11 9.24 15.47
N LEU A 75 -10.06 9.26 16.31
CA LEU A 75 -8.75 8.69 16.01
C LEU A 75 -8.49 7.34 16.70
N ALA A 76 -9.47 6.73 17.36
CA ALA A 76 -9.34 5.42 18.00
C ALA A 76 -8.86 4.30 17.04
N ASN A 77 -9.12 4.44 15.74
CA ASN A 77 -8.63 3.52 14.71
C ASN A 77 -8.13 4.32 13.47
N PRO A 78 -6.88 4.80 13.48
CA PRO A 78 -6.31 5.54 12.36
C PRO A 78 -5.93 4.60 11.22
N TYR A 79 -5.85 5.14 10.00
CA TYR A 79 -5.34 4.41 8.84
C TYR A 79 -3.81 4.39 8.80
N LEU A 80 -3.17 5.44 9.33
CA LEU A 80 -1.72 5.58 9.32
C LEU A 80 -1.28 6.51 10.44
N VAL A 81 -0.17 6.17 11.08
CA VAL A 81 0.61 7.09 11.90
C VAL A 81 2.00 7.18 11.29
N SER A 82 2.43 8.40 10.97
CA SER A 82 3.75 8.67 10.41
C SER A 82 4.52 9.62 11.32
N THR A 83 5.84 9.47 11.36
CA THR A 83 6.72 10.40 12.07
C THR A 83 7.30 11.42 11.10
N ILE A 84 7.52 12.63 11.62
CA ILE A 84 8.27 13.68 10.94
C ILE A 84 9.02 14.50 12.00
N ASP A 85 10.34 14.33 12.07
CA ASP A 85 11.16 14.79 13.19
C ASP A 85 10.60 14.32 14.56
N ASP A 86 10.23 15.29 15.41
CA ASP A 86 9.63 15.13 16.75
C ASP A 86 8.09 15.21 16.72
N LEU A 87 7.46 15.05 15.56
CA LEU A 87 6.02 15.13 15.37
C LEU A 87 5.44 13.81 14.87
N LEU A 88 4.17 13.60 15.20
CA LEU A 88 3.36 12.47 14.74
C LEU A 88 2.20 13.01 13.90
N VAL A 89 2.07 12.52 12.68
CA VAL A 89 0.93 12.78 11.79
C VAL A 89 0.02 11.56 11.83
N VAL A 90 -1.24 11.77 12.21
CA VAL A 90 -2.24 10.72 12.34
C VAL A 90 -3.33 10.92 11.30
N LYS A 91 -3.49 9.93 10.41
CA LYS A 91 -4.53 9.92 9.36
C LYS A 91 -5.69 9.03 9.76
N ASN A 92 -6.90 9.57 9.67
CA ASN A 92 -8.16 8.83 9.72
C ASN A 92 -9.10 9.41 8.66
N TYR A 93 -10.08 8.64 8.15
CA TYR A 93 -10.98 9.02 7.04
C TYR A 93 -11.39 10.50 6.97
N LYS A 94 -11.70 11.14 8.12
CA LYS A 94 -12.13 12.56 8.18
C LYS A 94 -11.16 13.49 8.89
N LYS A 95 -9.98 13.02 9.28
CA LYS A 95 -9.08 13.75 10.17
C LYS A 95 -7.62 13.54 9.80
N LEU A 96 -6.91 14.65 9.70
CA LEU A 96 -5.46 14.73 9.56
C LEU A 96 -4.97 15.52 10.78
N ALA A 97 -4.49 14.80 11.78
CA ALA A 97 -4.15 15.38 13.09
C ALA A 97 -2.64 15.38 13.32
N LEU A 98 -2.17 16.40 14.01
CA LEU A 98 -0.78 16.58 14.39
C LEU A 98 -0.64 16.45 15.92
N PHE A 99 0.29 15.61 16.35
CA PHE A 99 0.67 15.42 17.73
C PHE A 99 2.17 15.67 17.90
N ASN A 100 2.60 16.00 19.12
CA ASN A 100 4.03 16.01 19.44
C ASN A 100 4.51 14.59 19.80
N LYS A 101 5.82 14.44 19.98
CA LYS A 101 6.46 13.18 20.41
C LYS A 101 6.01 12.63 21.78
N ASN A 102 5.37 13.45 22.63
CA ASN A 102 4.83 12.99 23.91
C ASN A 102 3.37 12.51 23.77
N GLY A 103 2.81 12.55 22.57
CA GLY A 103 1.42 12.17 22.32
C GLY A 103 0.41 13.27 22.58
N GLU A 104 0.84 14.51 22.86
CA GLU A 104 -0.07 15.63 23.07
C GLU A 104 -0.59 16.17 21.73
N TYR A 105 -1.89 16.42 21.65
CA TYR A 105 -2.54 16.95 20.45
C TYR A 105 -2.15 18.40 20.23
N ILE A 106 -1.62 18.71 19.05
CA ILE A 106 -1.24 20.07 18.66
C ILE A 106 -2.40 20.76 17.94
N SER A 107 -2.85 20.17 16.83
CA SER A 107 -3.92 20.71 15.98
C SER A 107 -4.26 19.76 14.83
N ASP A 108 -5.38 20.02 14.15
CA ASP A 108 -5.63 19.46 12.82
C ASP A 108 -4.77 20.18 11.77
N ILE A 109 -4.47 19.48 10.68
CA ILE A 109 -3.84 20.02 9.48
C ILE A 109 -4.92 20.14 8.41
N GLY A 110 -5.16 21.36 7.92
CA GLY A 110 -6.30 21.62 7.05
C GLY A 110 -7.65 21.49 7.77
N LYS A 111 -8.72 21.32 6.99
CA LYS A 111 -10.09 21.21 7.52
C LYS A 111 -10.88 20.18 6.72
N TYR A 112 -11.63 19.34 7.43
CA TYR A 112 -12.63 18.47 6.82
C TYR A 112 -13.89 19.28 6.46
N GLY A 113 -14.38 19.14 5.23
CA GLY A 113 -15.59 19.85 4.82
C GLY A 113 -15.87 19.82 3.33
N GLU A 114 -16.73 20.74 2.89
CA GLU A 114 -17.01 20.99 1.47
C GLU A 114 -16.58 22.40 1.04
N ASP A 115 -15.99 23.17 1.96
CA ASP A 115 -15.47 24.51 1.68
C ASP A 115 -14.31 24.43 0.68
N PRO A 116 -14.06 25.48 -0.14
CA PRO A 116 -12.87 25.54 -0.97
C PRO A 116 -11.59 25.31 -0.15
N GLY A 117 -10.73 24.39 -0.59
CA GLY A 117 -9.51 24.00 0.12
C GLY A 117 -9.70 23.04 1.31
N ALA A 118 -10.93 22.63 1.61
CA ALA A 118 -11.20 21.58 2.57
C ALA A 118 -11.09 20.20 1.93
N TYR A 119 -10.52 19.24 2.67
CA TYR A 119 -10.50 17.84 2.25
C TYR A 119 -11.80 17.13 2.63
N ARG A 120 -12.12 16.07 1.90
CA ARG A 120 -13.30 15.23 2.15
C ARG A 120 -12.95 13.80 2.55
N VAL A 121 -11.76 13.36 2.22
CA VAL A 121 -11.28 12.03 2.59
C VAL A 121 -9.77 12.05 2.77
N VAL A 122 -9.32 11.45 3.86
CA VAL A 122 -7.91 11.20 4.16
C VAL A 122 -7.72 9.68 4.12
N ILE A 123 -6.95 9.21 3.15
CA ILE A 123 -6.64 7.79 2.90
C ILE A 123 -5.18 7.65 2.48
N THR A 124 -4.66 6.43 2.47
CA THR A 124 -3.27 6.09 2.11
C THR A 124 -3.04 5.94 0.61
N SER A 125 -4.08 6.12 -0.21
CA SER A 125 -4.01 6.07 -1.67
C SER A 125 -3.23 7.24 -2.30
N VAL A 126 -2.80 8.22 -1.51
CA VAL A 126 -1.82 9.23 -1.93
C VAL A 126 -0.72 9.30 -0.90
N ASN A 127 0.54 9.33 -1.35
CA ASN A 127 1.67 9.47 -0.44
C ASN A 127 1.76 10.90 0.13
N ASP A 128 2.37 10.97 1.30
CA ASP A 128 2.87 12.23 1.86
C ASP A 128 4.29 12.48 1.34
N ARG A 129 4.67 13.75 1.23
CA ARG A 129 6.04 14.19 0.92
C ARG A 129 6.68 14.72 2.19
N LEU A 130 6.93 13.79 3.12
CA LEU A 130 7.35 14.10 4.49
C LEU A 130 8.74 14.74 4.55
N ASP A 131 9.62 14.45 3.58
CA ASP A 131 10.90 15.15 3.36
C ASP A 131 10.72 16.66 3.17
N GLN A 132 9.60 17.06 2.57
CA GLN A 132 9.20 18.46 2.36
C GLN A 132 8.22 18.95 3.43
N ARG A 133 7.94 18.13 4.45
CA ARG A 133 6.97 18.40 5.51
C ARG A 133 5.56 18.66 4.97
N LEU A 134 5.18 17.91 3.94
CA LEU A 134 3.88 18.00 3.28
C LEU A 134 3.08 16.72 3.45
N VAL A 135 1.79 16.90 3.72
CA VAL A 135 0.82 15.81 3.89
C VAL A 135 -0.37 16.00 2.97
N SER A 136 -0.84 14.89 2.42
CA SER A 136 -1.80 14.83 1.32
C SER A 136 -3.15 14.29 1.78
N ALA A 137 -4.22 14.89 1.24
CA ALA A 137 -5.59 14.42 1.37
C ALA A 137 -6.36 14.66 0.06
N TYR A 138 -7.53 14.05 -0.07
CA TYR A 138 -8.38 14.23 -1.25
C TYR A 138 -9.51 15.21 -0.98
N SER A 139 -9.82 16.04 -1.98
CA SER A 139 -11.01 16.88 -1.98
C SER A 139 -12.28 16.06 -2.26
N LYS A 140 -13.44 16.73 -2.36
CA LYS A 140 -14.74 16.09 -2.60
C LYS A 140 -14.71 15.24 -3.89
N PHE A 141 -15.15 13.98 -3.78
CA PHE A 141 -15.13 12.98 -4.86
C PHE A 141 -13.75 12.63 -5.42
N SER A 142 -12.67 12.90 -4.65
CA SER A 142 -11.29 12.57 -5.05
C SER A 142 -10.85 13.18 -6.38
N LYS A 143 -11.42 14.35 -6.73
CA LYS A 143 -11.11 15.08 -7.97
C LYS A 143 -9.79 15.84 -7.89
N GLU A 144 -9.36 16.17 -6.67
CA GLU A 144 -8.13 16.89 -6.42
C GLU A 144 -7.38 16.22 -5.27
N ILE A 145 -6.05 16.24 -5.36
CA ILE A 145 -5.17 16.04 -4.22
C ILE A 145 -4.86 17.42 -3.65
N LEU A 146 -5.00 17.54 -2.34
CA LEU A 146 -4.68 18.72 -1.57
C LEU A 146 -3.43 18.42 -0.73
N GLU A 147 -2.39 19.24 -0.86
CA GLU A 147 -1.22 19.15 0.01
C GLU A 147 -1.23 20.27 1.03
N PHE A 148 -0.98 19.91 2.27
CA PHE A 148 -0.90 20.82 3.40
C PHE A 148 0.50 20.81 3.97
N SER A 149 0.98 21.98 4.39
CA SER A 149 2.24 22.09 5.13
C SER A 149 2.02 21.70 6.59
N VAL A 150 2.87 20.82 7.12
CA VAL A 150 2.86 20.44 8.55
C VAL A 150 3.15 21.64 9.44
N ASP A 151 4.04 22.53 9.03
CA ASP A 151 4.46 23.70 9.83
C ASP A 151 3.36 24.76 9.94
N THR A 152 2.77 25.13 8.81
CA THR A 152 1.75 26.19 8.75
C THR A 152 0.34 25.65 9.01
N LYS A 153 0.15 24.33 8.83
CA LYS A 153 -1.14 23.61 8.88
C LYS A 153 -2.13 24.06 7.80
N GLN A 154 -1.63 24.77 6.78
CA GLN A 154 -2.43 25.35 5.70
C GLN A 154 -2.21 24.61 4.38
N LEU A 155 -3.21 24.72 3.50
CA LEU A 155 -3.12 24.25 2.11
C LEU A 155 -2.02 25.01 1.39
N VAL A 156 -1.12 24.29 0.72
CA VAL A 156 -0.02 24.87 -0.06
C VAL A 156 -0.07 24.49 -1.54
N ASN A 157 -0.77 23.40 -1.89
CA ASN A 157 -0.87 22.95 -3.27
C ASN A 157 -2.18 22.21 -3.55
N THR A 158 -2.61 22.23 -4.81
CA THR A 158 -3.78 21.50 -5.30
C THR A 158 -3.48 20.91 -6.66
N ILE A 159 -3.56 19.60 -6.78
CA ILE A 159 -3.39 18.88 -8.05
C ILE A 159 -4.77 18.48 -8.57
N ASN A 160 -5.13 18.94 -9.76
CA ASN A 160 -6.41 18.62 -10.36
C ASN A 160 -6.36 17.32 -11.17
N ILE A 161 -6.67 16.20 -10.52
CA ILE A 161 -6.73 14.87 -11.13
C ILE A 161 -7.81 14.81 -12.22
N GLN A 162 -8.94 15.49 -12.01
CA GLN A 162 -10.03 15.45 -12.98
C GLN A 162 -9.60 16.00 -14.35
N ASN A 163 -8.76 17.03 -14.38
CA ASN A 163 -8.23 17.60 -15.62
C ASN A 163 -7.35 16.58 -16.37
N VAL A 164 -6.57 15.76 -15.66
CA VAL A 164 -5.78 14.68 -16.27
C VAL A 164 -6.68 13.74 -17.07
N LEU A 165 -7.81 13.34 -16.47
CA LEU A 165 -8.77 12.44 -17.12
C LEU A 165 -9.45 13.12 -18.33
N LEU A 166 -9.99 14.33 -18.14
CA LEU A 166 -10.75 15.02 -19.17
C LEU A 166 -9.89 15.41 -20.37
N ASN A 167 -8.67 15.90 -20.13
CA ASN A 167 -7.79 16.37 -21.20
C ASN A 167 -7.19 15.23 -22.03
N ASN A 168 -7.18 14.00 -21.48
CA ASN A 168 -6.56 12.83 -22.11
C ASN A 168 -7.58 11.73 -22.43
N ASP A 169 -8.89 12.03 -22.45
CA ASP A 169 -9.97 11.06 -22.69
C ASP A 169 -9.72 10.19 -23.93
N SER A 170 -9.33 10.79 -25.05
CA SER A 170 -9.00 10.07 -26.29
C SER A 170 -7.86 9.04 -26.14
N THR A 171 -6.89 9.31 -25.25
CA THR A 171 -5.78 8.40 -24.95
C THR A 171 -6.21 7.33 -23.96
N LEU A 172 -7.09 7.67 -23.02
CA LEU A 172 -7.49 6.83 -21.89
C LEU A 172 -8.77 5.99 -22.14
N HIS A 173 -9.47 6.20 -23.26
CA HIS A 173 -10.61 5.43 -23.77
C HIS A 173 -10.22 3.96 -24.07
N PRO A 174 -11.10 2.93 -23.96
CA PRO A 174 -12.58 2.93 -23.88
C PRO A 174 -13.23 2.95 -22.50
N SER A 175 -12.50 2.68 -21.43
CA SER A 175 -13.03 2.77 -20.07
C SER A 175 -12.90 4.19 -19.53
N ASN A 176 -13.91 4.69 -18.80
CA ASN A 176 -13.75 5.89 -17.98
C ASN A 176 -12.60 5.65 -16.99
N SER A 177 -11.44 6.22 -17.30
CA SER A 177 -10.29 6.14 -16.40
C SER A 177 -10.64 6.83 -15.09
N ARG A 178 -10.27 6.18 -13.97
CA ARG A 178 -10.41 6.72 -12.61
C ARG A 178 -9.04 6.67 -11.96
N PHE A 179 -8.75 7.65 -11.12
CA PHE A 179 -7.56 7.64 -10.28
C PHE A 179 -8.00 7.60 -8.83
N PHE A 180 -7.52 6.60 -8.11
CA PHE A 180 -7.66 6.55 -6.65
C PHE A 180 -6.31 6.48 -6.02
N ASP A 181 -5.41 5.64 -6.56
CA ASP A 181 -4.06 5.47 -6.05
C ASP A 181 -3.07 6.28 -6.89
N VAL A 182 -2.41 7.24 -6.25
CA VAL A 182 -1.50 8.22 -6.85
C VAL A 182 -0.22 8.30 -6.04
N PHE A 183 0.91 8.30 -6.74
CA PHE A 183 2.21 8.63 -6.16
C PHE A 183 2.69 9.98 -6.69
N PHE A 184 2.84 10.95 -5.80
CA PHE A 184 3.34 12.28 -6.08
C PHE A 184 4.79 12.40 -5.60
N GLU A 185 5.72 12.44 -6.55
CA GLU A 185 7.14 12.71 -6.26
C GLU A 185 7.40 14.21 -6.34
N ASP A 186 7.10 14.81 -7.48
CA ASP A 186 7.25 16.23 -7.74
C ASP A 186 6.34 16.68 -8.88
N LYS A 187 6.37 17.98 -9.17
CA LYS A 187 5.48 18.66 -10.13
C LYS A 187 5.51 18.09 -11.54
N ASP A 188 6.61 17.45 -11.96
CA ASP A 188 6.75 16.82 -13.28
C ASP A 188 6.54 15.30 -13.25
N ASN A 189 6.58 14.72 -12.05
CA ASN A 189 6.63 13.29 -11.81
C ASN A 189 5.50 12.85 -10.85
N ILE A 190 4.31 12.66 -11.43
CA ILE A 190 3.12 12.13 -10.75
C ILE A 190 2.69 10.83 -11.42
N TRP A 191 2.52 9.77 -10.65
CA TRP A 191 2.07 8.47 -11.16
C TRP A 191 0.65 8.18 -10.70
N GLY A 192 -0.21 7.79 -11.64
CA GLY A 192 -1.60 7.42 -11.35
C GLY A 192 -1.89 6.01 -11.80
N PHE A 193 -2.37 5.17 -10.88
CA PHE A 193 -2.90 3.85 -11.20
C PHE A 193 -4.25 3.97 -11.89
N LEU A 194 -4.42 3.21 -12.97
CA LEU A 194 -5.66 3.10 -13.73
C LEU A 194 -6.25 1.69 -13.52
N PRO A 195 -7.29 1.56 -12.66
CA PRO A 195 -7.91 0.27 -12.41
C PRO A 195 -8.63 -0.21 -13.66
N ASN A 196 -8.42 -1.49 -14.00
CA ASN A 196 -9.09 -2.16 -15.12
C ASN A 196 -10.57 -2.50 -14.82
N LEU A 197 -11.39 -1.49 -14.54
CA LEU A 197 -12.77 -1.64 -14.05
C LEU A 197 -13.67 -2.41 -15.03
N PHE A 198 -13.40 -2.30 -16.33
CA PHE A 198 -14.20 -2.91 -17.38
C PHE A 198 -13.47 -3.99 -18.18
N GLY A 199 -12.21 -4.27 -17.84
CA GLY A 199 -11.39 -5.26 -18.55
C GLY A 199 -10.72 -4.77 -19.83
N ASP A 200 -10.97 -3.52 -20.24
CA ASP A 200 -10.48 -2.92 -21.49
C ASP A 200 -9.79 -1.57 -21.29
N THR A 201 -9.35 -1.24 -20.07
CA THR A 201 -8.55 -0.05 -19.82
C THR A 201 -7.22 -0.16 -20.58
N PRO A 202 -6.81 0.83 -21.40
CA PRO A 202 -5.64 0.70 -22.28
C PRO A 202 -4.31 0.69 -21.53
N TYR A 203 -4.26 1.31 -20.35
CA TYR A 203 -3.06 1.49 -19.55
C TYR A 203 -3.31 1.06 -18.11
N ARG A 204 -2.29 0.51 -17.45
CA ARG A 204 -2.32 0.18 -16.02
C ARG A 204 -1.83 1.34 -15.15
N LEU A 205 -0.86 2.08 -15.68
CA LEU A 205 -0.18 3.17 -14.97
C LEU A 205 0.08 4.29 -15.96
N ILE A 206 0.02 5.53 -15.50
CA ILE A 206 0.49 6.68 -16.27
C ILE A 206 1.39 7.56 -15.41
N LYS A 207 2.30 8.29 -16.07
CA LYS A 207 3.10 9.37 -15.50
C LYS A 207 2.65 10.69 -16.13
N PHE A 208 2.36 11.69 -15.32
CA PHE A 208 1.90 13.01 -15.74
C PHE A 208 2.50 14.10 -14.84
N ASN A 209 2.41 15.35 -15.28
CA ASN A 209 2.83 16.52 -14.49
C ASN A 209 1.63 17.21 -13.81
N GLU A 210 1.87 18.23 -12.99
CA GLU A 210 0.83 18.97 -12.24
C GLU A 210 -0.23 19.63 -13.14
N ASP A 211 0.11 19.95 -14.39
CA ASP A 211 -0.82 20.46 -15.41
C ASP A 211 -1.72 19.37 -16.03
N GLY A 212 -1.45 18.09 -15.71
CA GLY A 212 -2.17 16.92 -16.20
C GLY A 212 -1.77 16.48 -17.61
N VAL A 213 -0.59 16.87 -18.08
CA VAL A 213 -0.02 16.39 -19.34
C VAL A 213 0.62 15.02 -19.12
N ILE A 214 0.11 14.00 -19.80
CA ILE A 214 0.69 12.64 -19.77
C ILE A 214 2.08 12.67 -20.42
N LYS A 215 3.10 12.21 -19.68
CA LYS A 215 4.48 12.05 -20.13
C LYS A 215 4.78 10.61 -20.54
N LYS A 216 4.15 9.64 -19.88
CA LYS A 216 4.31 8.21 -20.15
C LYS A 216 3.04 7.45 -19.79
N ALA A 217 2.75 6.39 -20.53
CA ALA A 217 1.68 5.45 -20.23
C ALA A 217 2.20 4.02 -20.34
N TYR A 218 1.86 3.17 -19.37
CA TYR A 218 2.28 1.78 -19.29
C TYR A 218 1.09 0.89 -19.69
N PRO A 219 1.21 0.10 -20.78
CA PRO A 219 0.10 -0.68 -21.30
C PRO A 219 -0.55 -1.58 -20.25
N GLN A 220 -1.87 -1.74 -20.36
CA GLN A 220 -2.57 -2.75 -19.58
C GLN A 220 -2.21 -4.14 -20.13
N GLY A 221 -1.57 -4.95 -19.29
CA GLY A 221 -1.19 -6.32 -19.64
C GLY A 221 -2.24 -7.38 -19.31
N GLN A 222 -3.39 -6.98 -18.75
CA GLN A 222 -4.44 -7.90 -18.28
C GLN A 222 -5.79 -7.55 -18.92
N THR A 223 -6.58 -8.57 -19.27
CA THR A 223 -7.90 -8.38 -19.90
C THR A 223 -8.92 -9.27 -19.23
N ILE A 224 -10.14 -8.77 -19.05
CA ILE A 224 -11.27 -9.57 -18.57
C ILE A 224 -12.07 -10.03 -19.79
N LYS A 225 -12.34 -11.33 -19.91
CA LYS A 225 -13.02 -11.92 -21.09
C LYS A 225 -14.41 -11.34 -21.33
N GLU A 226 -15.16 -11.13 -20.26
CA GLU A 226 -16.50 -10.54 -20.28
C GLU A 226 -16.47 -9.20 -19.56
N ARG A 227 -16.86 -8.14 -20.27
CA ARG A 227 -16.92 -6.80 -19.69
C ARG A 227 -18.04 -6.75 -18.65
N PRO A 228 -17.78 -6.33 -17.40
CA PRO A 228 -18.83 -6.18 -16.40
C PRO A 228 -19.75 -5.00 -16.73
N ASP A 229 -21.05 -5.17 -16.44
CA ASP A 229 -22.07 -4.13 -16.65
C ASP A 229 -22.11 -3.06 -15.54
N SER A 230 -21.34 -3.24 -14.46
CA SER A 230 -21.31 -2.33 -13.31
C SER A 230 -19.88 -1.92 -12.95
N GLU A 231 -19.67 -0.64 -12.67
CA GLU A 231 -18.45 -0.15 -12.02
C GLU A 231 -18.44 -0.63 -10.57
N ARG A 232 -17.39 -1.37 -10.20
CA ARG A 232 -17.17 -1.82 -8.83
C ARG A 232 -15.82 -1.28 -8.37
N LEU A 233 -15.86 -0.31 -7.48
CA LEU A 233 -14.67 0.41 -7.04
C LEU A 233 -14.13 -0.21 -5.76
N TYR A 234 -12.81 -0.40 -5.73
CA TYR A 234 -12.06 -0.63 -4.52
C TYR A 234 -11.03 0.50 -4.38
N PHE A 235 -11.00 1.14 -3.21
CA PHE A 235 -9.95 2.11 -2.88
C PHE A 235 -8.69 1.36 -2.42
N ALA A 236 -7.50 1.88 -2.66
CA ALA A 236 -6.24 1.22 -2.32
C ALA A 236 -6.05 -0.12 -3.06
N GLU A 237 -6.25 -0.12 -4.39
CA GLU A 237 -5.93 -1.26 -5.25
C GLU A 237 -4.46 -1.28 -5.66
N ALA A 238 -3.77 -0.15 -5.61
CA ALA A 238 -2.35 -0.06 -5.89
C ALA A 238 -1.56 0.41 -4.67
N ILE A 239 -0.43 -0.25 -4.46
CA ILE A 239 0.58 0.13 -3.49
C ILE A 239 1.73 0.78 -4.26
N PHE A 240 2.05 2.01 -3.88
CA PHE A 240 3.24 2.72 -4.33
C PHE A 240 4.14 2.99 -3.14
N TYR A 241 5.45 2.83 -3.33
CA TYR A 241 6.43 3.34 -2.39
C TYR A 241 7.75 3.57 -3.09
N LYS A 242 8.57 4.45 -2.53
CA LYS A 242 9.92 4.72 -3.01
C LYS A 242 10.93 4.13 -2.03
N ILE A 243 11.96 3.48 -2.56
CA ILE A 243 13.13 3.06 -1.80
C ILE A 243 14.37 3.55 -2.53
N ARG A 244 15.18 4.37 -1.84
CA ARG A 244 16.26 5.16 -2.45
C ARG A 244 15.68 6.03 -3.58
N GLU A 245 16.06 5.78 -4.83
CA GLU A 245 15.55 6.49 -6.01
C GLU A 245 14.62 5.64 -6.89
N THR A 246 14.21 4.48 -6.40
CA THR A 246 13.42 3.54 -7.19
C THR A 246 11.95 3.54 -6.75
N LEU A 247 11.06 3.90 -7.66
CA LEU A 247 9.62 3.79 -7.47
C LEU A 247 9.18 2.34 -7.66
N MET A 248 8.48 1.81 -6.67
CA MET A 248 7.87 0.49 -6.68
C MET A 248 6.36 0.62 -6.86
N PHE A 249 5.78 -0.35 -7.58
CA PHE A 249 4.34 -0.42 -7.84
C PHE A 249 3.85 -1.86 -7.74
N LYS A 250 2.77 -2.08 -6.99
CA LYS A 250 2.06 -3.35 -6.94
C LYS A 250 0.56 -3.13 -7.09
N GLU A 251 -0.07 -3.83 -8.03
CA GLU A 251 -1.52 -3.96 -8.11
C GLU A 251 -2.01 -5.10 -7.21
N ARG A 252 -3.19 -4.94 -6.59
CA ARG A 252 -3.80 -5.90 -5.65
C ARG A 252 -4.02 -7.29 -6.26
N TYR A 253 -4.57 -7.35 -7.48
CA TYR A 253 -4.85 -8.60 -8.23
C TYR A 253 -3.66 -9.07 -9.08
N SER A 254 -2.48 -8.47 -8.89
CA SER A 254 -1.23 -8.97 -9.43
C SER A 254 -0.40 -9.56 -8.29
N ASP A 255 0.17 -10.72 -8.53
CA ASP A 255 1.17 -11.34 -7.67
C ASP A 255 2.55 -10.68 -7.76
N THR A 256 2.73 -9.68 -8.61
CA THR A 256 4.04 -9.14 -8.96
C THR A 256 4.22 -7.72 -8.42
N LEU A 257 5.35 -7.47 -7.76
CA LEU A 257 5.86 -6.14 -7.47
C LEU A 257 6.75 -5.68 -8.64
N PHE A 258 6.50 -4.48 -9.15
CA PHE A 258 7.24 -3.91 -10.26
C PHE A 258 8.13 -2.75 -9.81
N ILE A 259 9.32 -2.66 -10.40
CA ILE A 259 10.10 -1.42 -10.51
C ILE A 259 9.49 -0.60 -11.65
N VAL A 260 9.16 0.66 -11.37
CA VAL A 260 8.70 1.63 -12.36
C VAL A 260 9.92 2.37 -12.90
N ASN A 261 10.26 2.19 -14.18
CA ASN A 261 11.26 2.99 -14.89
C ASN A 261 10.62 3.66 -16.11
N ASP A 262 11.34 4.58 -16.77
CA ASP A 262 10.78 5.37 -17.88
C ASP A 262 10.37 4.55 -19.13
N GLU A 263 10.80 3.29 -19.25
CA GLU A 263 10.53 2.43 -20.39
C GLU A 263 9.39 1.45 -20.12
N HIS A 264 9.50 0.66 -19.04
CA HIS A 264 8.71 -0.52 -18.75
C HIS A 264 8.44 -0.69 -17.24
N LEU A 265 7.43 -1.50 -16.91
CA LEU A 265 7.26 -2.05 -15.57
C LEU A 265 8.09 -3.33 -15.46
N ASN A 266 9.22 -3.26 -14.76
CA ASN A 266 10.12 -4.41 -14.62
C ASN A 266 9.73 -5.22 -13.38
N PRO A 267 9.41 -6.52 -13.50
CA PRO A 267 9.09 -7.34 -12.34
C PRO A 267 10.32 -7.45 -11.44
N LYS A 268 10.13 -7.22 -10.14
CA LYS A 268 11.18 -7.31 -9.11
C LYS A 268 10.98 -8.54 -8.24
N TYR A 269 9.78 -8.69 -7.68
CA TYR A 269 9.39 -9.83 -6.87
C TYR A 269 8.08 -10.40 -7.38
N VAL A 270 7.97 -11.73 -7.38
CA VAL A 270 6.69 -12.44 -7.55
C VAL A 270 6.33 -13.08 -6.22
N PHE A 271 5.19 -12.69 -5.66
CA PHE A 271 4.60 -13.32 -4.49
C PHE A 271 3.98 -14.65 -4.94
N ASN A 272 4.63 -15.76 -4.63
CA ASN A 272 4.12 -17.09 -4.92
C ASN A 272 2.98 -17.43 -3.94
N LEU A 273 1.74 -17.20 -4.40
CA LEU A 273 0.51 -17.47 -3.67
C LEU A 273 -0.06 -18.88 -3.95
N ALA A 274 0.59 -19.68 -4.79
CA ALA A 274 0.11 -20.98 -5.27
C ALA A 274 -1.35 -20.89 -5.80
N GLU A 275 -2.18 -21.90 -5.52
CA GLU A 275 -3.60 -21.93 -5.90
C GLU A 275 -4.47 -20.88 -5.17
N LYS A 276 -3.89 -20.17 -4.20
CA LYS A 276 -4.56 -19.13 -3.41
C LYS A 276 -4.38 -17.72 -4.01
N SER A 277 -3.78 -17.61 -5.20
CA SER A 277 -3.69 -16.34 -5.93
C SER A 277 -5.07 -15.92 -6.44
N PRO A 278 -5.50 -14.66 -6.24
CA PRO A 278 -6.77 -14.20 -6.80
C PRO A 278 -6.68 -14.15 -8.33
N PRO A 279 -7.61 -14.79 -9.07
CA PRO A 279 -7.66 -14.68 -10.51
C PRO A 279 -8.04 -13.26 -10.92
N TYR A 280 -7.35 -12.71 -11.92
CA TYR A 280 -7.54 -11.33 -12.35
C TYR A 280 -8.95 -11.08 -12.90
N GLU A 281 -9.53 -12.09 -13.56
CA GLU A 281 -10.89 -12.04 -14.09
C GLU A 281 -11.94 -11.83 -13.01
N GLU A 282 -11.60 -12.14 -11.75
CA GLU A 282 -12.50 -11.95 -10.61
C GLU A 282 -12.38 -10.60 -9.91
N LYS A 283 -11.51 -9.72 -10.41
CA LYS A 283 -11.28 -8.38 -9.84
C LYS A 283 -12.56 -7.59 -9.54
N ASN A 284 -13.53 -7.66 -10.44
CA ASN A 284 -14.76 -6.88 -10.34
C ASN A 284 -15.94 -7.68 -9.75
N TYR A 285 -15.73 -8.93 -9.34
CA TYR A 285 -16.76 -9.72 -8.67
C TYR A 285 -16.68 -9.52 -7.15
N HIS A 286 -17.85 -9.47 -6.52
CA HIS A 286 -17.96 -9.48 -5.06
C HIS A 286 -18.69 -10.75 -4.68
N ARG A 287 -18.02 -11.57 -3.87
CA ARG A 287 -18.56 -12.82 -3.35
C ARG A 287 -18.77 -12.63 -1.86
N PHE A 288 -20.02 -12.69 -1.44
CA PHE A 288 -20.36 -12.71 -0.03
C PHE A 288 -20.64 -14.17 0.35
N THR A 289 -19.79 -14.74 1.19
CA THR A 289 -19.91 -16.12 1.64
C THR A 289 -21.03 -16.33 2.66
N SER A 290 -21.51 -15.25 3.30
CA SER A 290 -22.65 -15.26 4.21
C SER A 290 -23.43 -13.95 4.16
N LYS A 291 -24.62 -13.93 4.77
CA LYS A 291 -25.39 -12.70 4.99
C LYS A 291 -24.66 -11.73 5.94
N GLU A 292 -23.97 -12.26 6.95
CA GLU A 292 -23.16 -11.45 7.87
C GLU A 292 -22.03 -10.73 7.12
N ASP A 293 -21.40 -11.39 6.14
CA ASP A 293 -20.36 -10.78 5.29
C ASP A 293 -20.92 -9.67 4.40
N TYR A 294 -22.15 -9.86 3.90
CA TYR A 294 -22.87 -8.83 3.16
C TYR A 294 -23.22 -7.64 4.04
N ASP A 295 -23.72 -7.88 5.25
CA ASP A 295 -24.13 -6.83 6.20
C ASP A 295 -22.91 -6.09 6.80
N TRP A 296 -21.75 -6.75 6.94
CA TRP A 296 -20.49 -6.16 7.41
C TRP A 296 -19.77 -5.32 6.34
N GLY A 297 -19.89 -5.69 5.06
CA GLY A 297 -19.19 -5.09 3.91
C GLY A 297 -19.64 -3.67 3.53
N ASN A 298 -19.98 -2.82 4.50
CA ASN A 298 -20.41 -1.44 4.28
C ASN A 298 -19.57 -0.72 3.21
N PHE A 299 -20.27 0.06 2.38
CA PHE A 299 -19.67 0.91 1.34
C PHE A 299 -18.51 1.75 1.93
N PRO A 300 -17.32 1.79 1.31
CA PRO A 300 -17.02 1.41 -0.06
C PRO A 300 -16.18 0.13 -0.21
N TYR A 301 -16.11 -0.76 0.79
CA TYR A 301 -15.22 -1.93 0.72
C TYR A 301 -16.02 -3.17 0.34
N PRO A 302 -16.18 -3.47 -0.96
CA PRO A 302 -16.78 -4.72 -1.32
C PRO A 302 -15.92 -5.88 -0.82
N TYR A 303 -16.59 -6.85 -0.21
CA TYR A 303 -15.94 -8.08 0.25
C TYR A 303 -15.44 -8.86 -0.97
N ILE A 304 -14.18 -8.60 -1.31
CA ILE A 304 -13.34 -9.47 -2.13
C ILE A 304 -13.22 -10.80 -1.38
N ASP A 305 -13.07 -11.90 -2.10
CA ASP A 305 -13.00 -13.25 -1.54
C ASP A 305 -11.75 -13.49 -0.66
N ARG A 306 -11.69 -12.79 0.47
CA ARG A 306 -10.68 -12.87 1.53
C ARG A 306 -10.76 -14.22 2.25
N ASN A 307 -11.71 -15.08 1.88
CA ASN A 307 -11.80 -16.45 2.37
C ASN A 307 -11.09 -17.43 1.44
N GLU A 308 -11.16 -17.24 0.13
CA GLU A 308 -10.55 -18.14 -0.86
C GLU A 308 -9.13 -17.72 -1.24
N TYR A 309 -8.87 -16.40 -1.33
CA TYR A 309 -7.61 -15.88 -1.87
C TYR A 309 -6.77 -15.11 -0.85
N ILE A 310 -5.45 -15.14 -1.06
CA ILE A 310 -4.48 -14.33 -0.33
C ILE A 310 -4.35 -12.98 -1.02
N PHE A 311 -4.52 -11.88 -0.26
CA PHE A 311 -4.22 -10.53 -0.73
C PHE A 311 -3.03 -9.96 0.02
N ILE A 312 -2.08 -9.37 -0.71
CA ILE A 312 -1.04 -8.53 -0.12
C ILE A 312 -1.63 -7.15 0.14
N GLU A 313 -1.73 -6.75 1.40
CA GLU A 313 -2.44 -5.54 1.85
C GLU A 313 -1.50 -4.35 2.10
N SER A 314 -0.25 -4.61 2.49
CA SER A 314 0.75 -3.55 2.72
C SER A 314 2.16 -4.04 2.42
N LEU A 315 3.05 -3.09 2.13
CA LEU A 315 4.47 -3.32 1.86
C LEU A 315 5.30 -2.24 2.55
N ILE A 316 6.30 -2.65 3.32
CA ILE A 316 7.35 -1.80 3.89
C ILE A 316 8.68 -2.44 3.53
N GLU A 317 9.39 -1.82 2.58
CA GLU A 317 10.70 -2.31 2.16
C GLU A 317 11.82 -1.62 2.95
N CYS A 318 12.65 -2.40 3.63
CA CYS A 318 13.92 -1.99 4.25
C CYS A 318 15.08 -2.43 3.34
N ASP A 319 16.33 -2.15 3.70
CA ASP A 319 17.47 -2.63 2.89
C ASP A 319 17.56 -4.16 2.89
N ASP A 320 17.53 -4.80 4.06
CA ASP A 320 17.69 -6.25 4.23
C ASP A 320 16.37 -7.03 4.13
N PHE A 321 15.24 -6.36 4.31
CA PHE A 321 13.94 -7.01 4.47
C PHE A 321 12.84 -6.37 3.63
N LEU A 322 11.86 -7.17 3.22
CA LEU A 322 10.55 -6.68 2.80
C LEU A 322 9.52 -7.18 3.81
N ILE A 323 8.93 -6.26 4.56
CA ILE A 323 7.83 -6.52 5.47
C ILE A 323 6.54 -6.35 4.66
N PHE A 324 5.60 -7.27 4.84
CA PHE A 324 4.31 -7.20 4.16
C PHE A 324 3.20 -7.69 5.08
N SER A 325 1.96 -7.34 4.77
CA SER A 325 0.81 -7.96 5.40
C SER A 325 -0.05 -8.68 4.38
N ILE A 326 -0.70 -9.76 4.84
CA ILE A 326 -1.60 -10.57 4.04
C ILE A 326 -2.98 -10.62 4.69
N MET A 327 -4.02 -10.61 3.87
CA MET A 327 -5.38 -10.92 4.27
C MET A 327 -5.76 -12.28 3.69
N TYR A 328 -6.09 -13.23 4.56
CA TYR A 328 -6.52 -14.59 4.18
C TYR A 328 -7.39 -15.21 5.27
N HIS A 329 -8.47 -15.88 4.91
CA HIS A 329 -9.54 -16.30 5.83
C HIS A 329 -10.00 -15.20 6.80
N LYS A 330 -10.16 -13.97 6.29
CA LYS A 330 -10.52 -12.77 7.07
C LYS A 330 -9.53 -12.40 8.18
N GLU A 331 -8.36 -13.02 8.18
CA GLU A 331 -7.31 -12.82 9.16
C GLU A 331 -6.21 -11.99 8.52
N LEU A 332 -5.86 -10.87 9.16
CA LEU A 332 -4.67 -10.11 8.82
C LEU A 332 -3.47 -10.83 9.44
N SER A 333 -2.43 -11.12 8.67
CA SER A 333 -1.16 -11.65 9.16
C SER A 333 0.00 -10.83 8.61
N TYR A 334 1.15 -10.86 9.29
CA TYR A 334 2.34 -10.12 8.88
C TYR A 334 3.42 -11.08 8.41
N GLY A 335 4.07 -10.74 7.31
CA GLY A 335 5.12 -11.50 6.67
C GLY A 335 6.42 -10.72 6.59
N LEU A 336 7.50 -11.48 6.50
CA LEU A 336 8.84 -10.97 6.32
C LEU A 336 9.51 -11.78 5.21
N TYR A 337 10.09 -11.06 4.26
CA TYR A 337 11.03 -11.61 3.31
C TYR A 337 12.44 -11.10 3.61
N ASP A 338 13.33 -12.01 3.95
CA ASP A 338 14.77 -11.76 4.13
C ASP A 338 15.44 -11.82 2.76
N LYS A 339 15.89 -10.67 2.26
CA LYS A 339 16.46 -10.55 0.91
C LYS A 339 17.86 -11.15 0.79
N LYS A 340 18.56 -11.32 1.91
CA LYS A 340 19.92 -11.88 1.93
C LYS A 340 19.89 -13.40 1.90
N ASN A 341 18.97 -13.98 2.67
CA ASN A 341 18.81 -15.42 2.78
C ASN A 341 17.74 -15.97 1.82
N GLU A 342 17.02 -15.09 1.12
CA GLU A 342 15.91 -15.41 0.22
C GLU A 342 14.82 -16.24 0.92
N THR A 343 14.55 -15.95 2.19
CA THR A 343 13.58 -16.71 3.00
C THR A 343 12.33 -15.88 3.28
N THR A 344 11.17 -16.50 3.09
CA THR A 344 9.87 -15.93 3.44
C THR A 344 9.34 -16.57 4.72
N GLN A 345 8.84 -15.76 5.65
CA GLN A 345 8.18 -16.22 6.87
C GLN A 345 6.88 -15.45 7.10
N ILE A 346 5.85 -16.12 7.61
CA ILE A 346 4.59 -15.50 8.06
C ILE A 346 4.48 -15.64 9.57
N SER A 347 4.28 -14.52 10.24
CA SER A 347 4.06 -14.48 11.68
C SER A 347 2.62 -14.76 12.03
N LYS A 348 2.41 -15.76 12.89
CA LYS A 348 1.14 -16.02 13.57
C LYS A 348 1.40 -16.19 15.06
N ILE A 349 0.81 -15.30 15.86
CA ILE A 349 0.95 -15.32 17.31
C ILE A 349 -0.30 -16.02 17.88
N PRO A 350 -0.15 -17.07 18.72
CA PRO A 350 -1.28 -17.70 19.38
C PRO A 350 -2.12 -16.70 20.17
N ASP A 351 -3.45 -16.83 20.09
CA ASP A 351 -4.44 -16.04 20.84
C ASP A 351 -4.42 -14.52 20.61
N ASP A 352 -3.73 -14.06 19.56
CA ASP A 352 -3.76 -12.69 19.03
C ASP A 352 -4.49 -12.66 17.68
N ASN A 353 -5.69 -12.12 17.67
CA ASN A 353 -6.55 -12.08 16.47
C ASN A 353 -6.06 -11.11 15.39
N SER A 354 -5.22 -10.13 15.72
CA SER A 354 -4.68 -9.15 14.78
C SER A 354 -3.28 -9.52 14.26
N ASN A 355 -2.66 -10.58 14.80
CA ASN A 355 -1.30 -11.08 14.49
C ASN A 355 -0.24 -9.97 14.54
N GLY A 356 0.96 -10.19 14.02
CA GLY A 356 2.05 -9.21 14.04
C GLY A 356 3.37 -9.87 14.38
N PHE A 357 4.38 -9.10 14.74
CA PHE A 357 5.65 -9.62 15.24
C PHE A 357 5.60 -9.71 16.76
N TYR A 358 5.97 -10.87 17.31
CA TYR A 358 6.06 -11.06 18.76
C TYR A 358 7.14 -10.14 19.32
N ASN A 359 6.79 -9.32 20.30
CA ASN A 359 7.72 -8.38 20.88
C ASN A 359 8.59 -9.06 21.95
N ASP A 360 9.72 -9.62 21.52
CA ASP A 360 10.71 -10.27 22.37
C ASP A 360 11.69 -9.31 23.05
N ILE A 361 11.48 -8.00 22.91
CA ILE A 361 12.39 -6.96 23.44
C ILE A 361 11.96 -6.58 24.86
N ASP A 362 10.66 -6.39 25.09
CA ASP A 362 10.10 -6.06 26.40
C ASP A 362 8.88 -6.92 26.81
N ASP A 363 8.50 -7.90 25.98
CA ASP A 363 7.36 -8.80 26.19
C ASP A 363 5.99 -8.10 26.37
N PHE A 364 5.86 -6.82 25.99
CA PHE A 364 4.60 -6.09 26.10
C PHE A 364 3.68 -6.38 24.89
N LEU A 365 3.46 -5.43 24.00
CA LEU A 365 2.51 -5.60 22.89
C LEU A 365 3.18 -6.09 21.60
N PRO A 366 2.55 -6.99 20.82
CA PRO A 366 3.02 -7.35 19.49
C PRO A 366 3.12 -6.14 18.56
N PHE A 367 4.13 -6.16 17.69
CA PHE A 367 4.43 -5.03 16.82
C PHE A 367 3.87 -5.21 15.41
N ARG A 368 3.17 -4.18 14.92
CA ARG A 368 2.53 -4.13 13.60
C ARG A 368 2.98 -2.88 12.86
N PRO A 369 4.12 -2.92 12.13
CA PRO A 369 4.61 -1.75 11.42
C PRO A 369 3.66 -1.39 10.27
N THR A 370 3.31 -0.11 10.20
CA THR A 370 2.49 0.48 9.12
C THR A 370 3.23 1.58 8.36
N PHE A 371 4.35 2.06 8.92
CA PHE A 371 5.17 3.12 8.34
C PHE A 371 6.66 2.89 8.64
N ILE A 372 7.51 3.41 7.76
CA ILE A 372 8.97 3.45 7.95
C ILE A 372 9.48 4.89 7.82
N ASP A 373 10.11 5.36 8.88
CA ASP A 373 10.89 6.60 8.88
C ASP A 373 12.32 6.27 8.48
N ARG A 374 12.65 6.55 7.22
CA ARG A 374 13.96 6.24 6.66
C ARG A 374 15.05 7.20 7.12
N GLU A 375 14.68 8.42 7.47
CA GLU A 375 15.64 9.43 7.91
C GLU A 375 16.09 9.16 9.34
N SER A 376 15.13 8.82 10.21
CA SER A 376 15.39 8.51 11.61
C SER A 376 15.63 7.02 11.89
N ASN A 377 15.57 6.16 10.88
CA ASN A 377 15.71 4.71 11.03
C ASN A 377 14.73 4.13 12.10
N LYS A 378 13.43 4.36 11.88
CA LYS A 378 12.36 3.85 12.77
C LYS A 378 11.30 3.11 11.97
N LEU A 379 10.75 2.05 12.57
CA LEU A 379 9.48 1.47 12.16
C LEU A 379 8.39 2.00 13.09
N VAL A 380 7.26 2.40 12.52
CA VAL A 380 6.14 2.97 13.26
C VAL A 380 4.92 2.08 13.06
N GLY A 381 4.31 1.72 14.17
CA GLY A 381 3.03 1.02 14.26
C GLY A 381 2.16 1.68 15.32
N PHE A 382 0.98 1.14 15.53
CA PHE A 382 0.11 1.54 16.64
C PHE A 382 -0.73 0.34 17.07
N VAL A 383 -1.26 0.45 18.28
CA VAL A 383 -2.15 -0.53 18.91
C VAL A 383 -3.34 0.23 19.49
N THR A 384 -4.55 -0.29 19.28
CA THR A 384 -5.76 0.38 19.79
C THR A 384 -5.84 0.24 21.31
N ALA A 385 -6.59 1.12 21.96
CA ALA A 385 -6.83 1.02 23.40
C ALA A 385 -7.46 -0.33 23.78
N GLU A 386 -8.37 -0.85 22.94
CA GLU A 386 -8.97 -2.18 23.10
C GLU A 386 -7.90 -3.30 23.08
N GLU A 387 -6.93 -3.24 22.17
CA GLU A 387 -5.84 -4.22 22.12
C GLU A 387 -4.95 -4.15 23.37
N VAL A 388 -4.65 -2.94 23.86
CA VAL A 388 -3.86 -2.73 25.09
C VAL A 388 -4.58 -3.36 26.29
N LEU A 389 -5.86 -3.05 26.48
CA LEU A 389 -6.67 -3.58 27.58
C LEU A 389 -6.76 -5.12 27.52
N ASN A 390 -7.08 -5.66 26.34
CA ASN A 390 -7.14 -7.10 26.13
C ASN A 390 -5.80 -7.80 26.44
N TRP A 391 -4.67 -7.15 26.15
CA TRP A 391 -3.36 -7.68 26.48
C TRP A 391 -3.13 -7.76 27.99
N PHE A 392 -3.46 -6.71 28.75
CA PHE A 392 -3.31 -6.69 30.21
C PHE A 392 -4.18 -7.77 30.88
N GLU A 393 -5.41 -7.95 30.40
CA GLU A 393 -6.33 -8.99 30.90
C GLU A 393 -5.79 -10.41 30.67
N LYS A 394 -5.23 -10.67 29.49
CA LYS A 394 -4.72 -11.99 29.10
C LYS A 394 -3.34 -12.32 29.69
N ASN A 395 -2.53 -11.31 30.03
CA ASN A 395 -1.12 -11.48 30.40
C ASN A 395 -0.76 -10.90 31.79
N PRO A 396 -1.46 -11.27 32.89
CA PRO A 396 -1.23 -10.67 34.21
C PRO A 396 0.18 -10.91 34.76
N GLU A 397 0.81 -12.05 34.43
CA GLU A 397 2.17 -12.36 34.88
C GLU A 397 3.23 -11.50 34.17
N LEU A 398 3.06 -11.24 32.87
CA LEU A 398 3.96 -10.36 32.11
C LEU A 398 3.73 -8.90 32.52
N ALA A 399 2.47 -8.48 32.67
CA ALA A 399 2.11 -7.15 33.14
C ALA A 399 2.78 -6.78 34.48
N SER A 400 2.89 -7.74 35.41
CA SER A 400 3.53 -7.52 36.71
C SER A 400 5.05 -7.23 36.64
N LYS A 401 5.68 -7.50 35.50
CA LYS A 401 7.12 -7.31 35.25
C LYS A 401 7.42 -6.07 34.40
N LEU A 402 6.38 -5.38 33.90
CA LEU A 402 6.57 -4.19 33.08
C LEU A 402 7.17 -3.05 33.93
N PRO A 403 7.98 -2.17 33.31
CA PRO A 403 8.34 -0.89 33.90
C PRO A 403 7.10 -0.07 34.28
N GLU A 404 7.22 0.77 35.31
CA GLU A 404 6.12 1.61 35.83
C GLU A 404 5.45 2.43 34.72
N GLU A 405 6.24 3.04 33.83
CA GLU A 405 5.76 3.83 32.69
C GLU A 405 4.84 3.05 31.73
N LEU A 406 5.09 1.75 31.53
CA LEU A 406 4.25 0.89 30.69
C LEU A 406 3.08 0.31 31.48
N ALA A 407 3.26 0.04 32.78
CA ALA A 407 2.19 -0.45 33.65
C ALA A 407 1.04 0.56 33.77
N ASP A 408 1.32 1.85 33.69
CA ASP A 408 0.32 2.93 33.69
C ASP A 408 -0.64 2.84 32.49
N LEU A 409 -0.24 2.20 31.39
CA LEU A 409 -1.12 1.97 30.23
C LEU A 409 -2.28 1.01 30.54
N SER A 410 -2.25 0.30 31.66
CA SER A 410 -3.39 -0.49 32.14
C SER A 410 -4.61 0.37 32.49
N GLN A 411 -4.43 1.68 32.65
CA GLN A 411 -5.49 2.63 32.99
C GLN A 411 -6.14 3.30 31.76
N ILE A 412 -5.70 2.95 30.55
CA ILE A 412 -6.30 3.44 29.30
C ILE A 412 -7.79 3.07 29.23
N GLN A 413 -8.61 3.94 28.66
CA GLN A 413 -10.04 3.70 28.48
C GLN A 413 -10.34 3.15 27.08
N PRO A 414 -11.40 2.33 26.89
CA PRO A 414 -11.72 1.75 25.58
C PRO A 414 -11.91 2.79 24.45
N GLU A 415 -12.37 3.99 24.79
CA GLU A 415 -12.57 5.11 23.87
C GLU A 415 -11.30 5.93 23.59
N ASP A 416 -10.19 5.63 24.26
CA ASP A 416 -8.96 6.38 24.07
C ASP A 416 -8.36 6.15 22.69
N ASN A 417 -7.61 7.15 22.25
CA ASN A 417 -6.81 7.04 21.04
C ASN A 417 -5.72 5.98 21.19
N PRO A 418 -5.21 5.43 20.07
CA PRO A 418 -4.24 4.35 20.11
C PRO A 418 -2.92 4.78 20.75
N VAL A 419 -2.17 3.79 21.19
CA VAL A 419 -0.77 3.94 21.59
C VAL A 419 0.09 3.72 20.36
N VAL A 420 0.91 4.72 20.00
CA VAL A 420 1.89 4.59 18.92
C VAL A 420 3.07 3.78 19.42
N MET A 421 3.50 2.80 18.63
CA MET A 421 4.69 1.99 18.90
C MET A 421 5.78 2.36 17.91
N ILE A 422 6.92 2.83 18.39
CA ILE A 422 8.09 3.18 17.58
C ILE A 422 9.20 2.17 17.86
N GLY A 423 9.46 1.30 16.89
CA GLY A 423 10.62 0.41 16.90
C GLY A 423 11.85 1.12 16.35
N LYS A 424 12.88 1.33 17.18
CA LYS A 424 14.14 1.96 16.79
C LYS A 424 15.12 0.90 16.32
N PHE A 425 15.71 1.08 15.13
CA PHE A 425 16.73 0.16 14.64
C PHE A 425 18.02 0.28 15.46
N LYS A 426 18.78 -0.81 15.48
CA LYS A 426 20.12 -0.84 16.06
C LYS A 426 21.03 0.19 15.36
N ASN A 427 21.64 1.10 16.13
CA ASN A 427 22.66 2.00 15.58
C ASN A 427 23.84 1.16 15.06
N ASN A 428 24.07 1.18 13.75
CA ASN A 428 25.25 0.55 13.12
C ASN A 428 26.49 1.43 13.23
#